data_AF-A0AA96RLP5-F1
#
_entry.id   AF-A0AA96RLP5-F1
#
_cell.length_a   1.000
_cell.length_b   1.000
_cell.length_c   1.000
_cell.angle_alpha   90.00
_cell.angle_beta   90.00
_cell.angle_gamma   90.00
#
_symmetry.space_group_name_H-M   'P 1'
#
loop_
_entity.id
_entity.type
_entity.pdbx_description
1 polymer ?
#
loop_
_entity_poly.entity_id
_entity_poly.type
_entity_poly.pdbx_seq_one_letter_code
_entity_poly.pdbx_strand_id
1 'polypeptide(L)'
;MGDDHIILLLSAKDKDYTWDQPAFIELLNTMQASIRSFIKLSVSMTISPFQEESTQCSQLYQQLLEASYHRLCRGHGCIIWSEEIIAYRTKEYKFPSQKEKQLVDCLMTGDSEEAESIYLDIVRETALYPYTVVHLAISHLTLTVNNVLTTINEKTSIEAIQG
;
A
#
# COMPACT_ATOMS: atom_id res chain seq x y z
N MET A 1 -9.30 2.06 7.92
CA MET A 1 -9.62 1.74 6.51
C MET A 1 -10.56 0.55 6.54
N GLY A 2 -11.87 0.76 6.42
CA GLY A 2 -12.85 -0.30 6.66
C GLY A 2 -14.14 -0.19 5.86
N ASP A 3 -14.55 1.02 5.46
CA ASP A 3 -15.95 1.21 5.03
C ASP A 3 -16.13 1.48 3.52
N ASP A 4 -15.04 1.66 2.77
CA ASP A 4 -15.08 2.03 1.34
C ASP A 4 -14.69 0.87 0.41
N HIS A 5 -15.37 -0.27 0.54
CA HIS A 5 -15.16 -1.39 -0.38
C HIS A 5 -16.47 -2.06 -0.80
N ILE A 6 -16.52 -2.49 -2.05
CA ILE A 6 -17.63 -3.25 -2.62
C ILE A 6 -17.06 -4.61 -3.03
N ILE A 7 -17.74 -5.68 -2.63
CA ILE A 7 -17.37 -7.05 -3.01
C ILE A 7 -18.34 -7.56 -4.06
N LEU A 8 -17.76 -8.09 -5.15
CA LEU A 8 -18.48 -8.69 -6.26
C LEU A 8 -18.08 -10.16 -6.32
N LEU A 9 -19.06 -11.06 -6.17
CA LEU A 9 -18.87 -12.48 -6.40
C LEU A 9 -19.38 -12.81 -7.80
N LEU A 10 -18.49 -13.30 -8.66
CA LEU A 10 -18.80 -13.70 -10.02
C LEU A 10 -18.77 -15.23 -10.09
N SER A 11 -19.80 -15.81 -10.71
CA SER A 11 -19.92 -17.25 -10.90
C SER A 11 -20.20 -17.55 -12.37
N ALA A 12 -19.53 -18.57 -12.90
CA ALA A 12 -19.82 -19.08 -14.22
C ALA A 12 -21.18 -19.78 -14.22
N LYS A 13 -22.02 -19.47 -15.21
CA LYS A 13 -23.35 -20.08 -15.35
C LYS A 13 -23.26 -21.53 -15.83
N ASP A 14 -22.31 -21.80 -16.70
CA ASP A 14 -22.13 -23.11 -17.35
C ASP A 14 -20.94 -23.84 -16.75
N LYS A 15 -21.08 -25.17 -16.58
CA LYS A 15 -20.02 -26.03 -16.04
C LYS A 15 -18.79 -26.10 -16.95
N ASP A 16 -18.99 -25.90 -18.25
CA ASP A 16 -17.93 -25.93 -19.26
C ASP A 16 -17.36 -24.54 -19.55
N TYR A 17 -17.61 -23.56 -18.67
CA TYR A 17 -17.10 -22.21 -18.85
C TYR A 17 -15.57 -22.18 -18.80
N THR A 18 -14.97 -21.70 -19.88
CA THR A 18 -13.54 -21.43 -19.96
C THR A 18 -13.24 -20.00 -19.55
N TRP A 19 -12.38 -19.82 -18.55
CA TRP A 19 -11.92 -18.50 -18.13
C TRP A 19 -11.09 -17.80 -19.21
N ASP A 20 -11.61 -16.71 -19.78
CA ASP A 20 -10.89 -15.81 -20.69
C ASP A 20 -10.39 -14.59 -19.91
N GLN A 21 -9.14 -14.64 -19.47
CA GLN A 21 -8.52 -13.57 -18.70
C GLN A 21 -8.41 -12.25 -19.48
N PRO A 22 -7.97 -12.21 -20.76
CA PRO A 22 -7.99 -10.99 -21.56
C PRO A 22 -9.36 -10.32 -21.63
N ALA A 23 -10.42 -11.06 -21.97
CA ALA A 23 -11.77 -10.50 -22.05
C ALA A 23 -12.25 -9.97 -20.69
N PHE A 24 -11.89 -10.66 -19.60
CA PHE A 24 -12.19 -10.19 -18.26
C PHE A 24 -11.47 -8.88 -17.91
N ILE A 25 -10.20 -8.74 -18.29
CA ILE A 25 -9.45 -7.48 -18.10
C ILE A 25 -10.09 -6.33 -18.87
N GLU A 26 -10.55 -6.55 -20.10
CA GLU A 26 -11.28 -5.54 -20.89
C GLU A 26 -12.57 -5.10 -20.20
N LEU A 27 -13.32 -6.06 -19.62
CA LEU A 27 -14.51 -5.78 -18.83
C LEU A 27 -14.19 -4.89 -17.62
N LEU A 28 -13.15 -5.23 -16.85
CA LEU A 28 -12.73 -4.44 -15.69
C LEU A 28 -12.34 -3.01 -16.08
N ASN A 29 -11.55 -2.85 -17.14
CA ASN A 29 -11.17 -1.54 -17.65
C ASN A 29 -12.40 -0.73 -18.09
N THR A 30 -13.36 -1.37 -18.76
CA THR A 30 -14.62 -0.74 -19.18
C THR A 30 -15.44 -0.29 -17.98
N MET A 31 -15.51 -1.11 -16.92
CA MET A 31 -16.16 -0.76 -15.66
C MET A 31 -15.48 0.45 -15.00
N GLN A 32 -14.14 0.45 -14.88
CA GLN A 32 -13.40 1.59 -14.32
C GLN A 32 -13.62 2.88 -15.12
N ALA A 33 -13.57 2.80 -16.46
CA ALA A 33 -13.79 3.94 -17.34
C ALA A 33 -15.21 4.50 -17.20
N SER A 34 -16.21 3.61 -17.08
CA SER A 34 -17.61 3.99 -16.87
C SER A 34 -17.81 4.66 -15.51
N ILE A 35 -17.27 4.09 -14.43
CA ILE A 35 -17.36 4.69 -13.09
C ILE A 35 -16.71 6.08 -13.10
N ARG A 36 -15.54 6.22 -13.75
CA ARG A 36 -14.87 7.52 -13.88
C ARG A 36 -15.67 8.51 -14.73
N SER A 37 -16.32 8.08 -15.80
CA SER A 37 -17.04 8.98 -16.69
C SER A 37 -18.35 9.48 -16.06
N PHE A 38 -19.11 8.59 -15.42
CA PHE A 38 -20.43 8.87 -14.85
C PHE A 38 -20.36 9.42 -13.41
N ILE A 39 -19.52 8.85 -12.55
CA ILE A 39 -19.47 9.16 -11.11
C ILE A 39 -18.30 10.10 -10.78
N LYS A 40 -17.36 10.31 -11.72
CA LYS A 40 -16.15 11.14 -11.55
C LYS A 40 -15.22 10.65 -10.42
N LEU A 41 -15.30 9.37 -10.08
CA LEU A 41 -14.41 8.70 -9.11
C LEU A 41 -13.49 7.70 -9.81
N SER A 42 -12.28 7.52 -9.28
CA SER A 42 -11.42 6.40 -9.62
C SER A 42 -11.62 5.25 -8.65
N VAL A 43 -11.74 4.02 -9.14
CA VAL A 43 -11.83 2.82 -8.30
C VAL A 43 -10.66 1.90 -8.59
N SER A 44 -10.01 1.40 -7.56
CA SER A 44 -9.05 0.29 -7.69
C SER A 44 -9.80 -1.03 -7.52
N MET A 45 -9.37 -2.06 -8.25
CA MET A 45 -9.99 -3.38 -8.23
C MET A 45 -8.96 -4.41 -7.82
N THR A 46 -9.32 -5.29 -6.88
CA THR A 46 -8.50 -6.45 -6.49
C THR A 46 -9.24 -7.72 -6.87
N ILE A 47 -8.53 -8.64 -7.53
CA ILE A 47 -9.12 -9.82 -8.17
C ILE A 47 -8.44 -11.07 -7.64
N SER A 48 -9.26 -12.06 -7.29
CA SER A 48 -8.82 -13.36 -6.81
C SER A 48 -8.51 -14.29 -7.98
N PRO A 49 -7.80 -15.41 -7.74
CA PRO A 49 -7.82 -16.53 -8.68
C PRO A 49 -9.25 -16.91 -9.06
N PHE A 50 -9.41 -17.45 -10.26
CA PHE A 50 -10.59 -18.26 -10.57
C PHE A 50 -10.58 -19.53 -9.70
N GLN A 51 -11.75 -19.91 -9.18
CA GLN A 51 -11.91 -21.03 -8.26
C GLN A 51 -13.04 -21.94 -8.75
N GLU A 52 -12.78 -23.23 -8.80
CA GLU A 52 -13.79 -24.24 -9.17
C GLU A 52 -14.77 -24.52 -8.03
N GLU A 53 -14.35 -24.31 -6.77
CA GLU A 53 -15.14 -24.60 -5.58
C GLU A 53 -15.36 -23.35 -4.71
N SER A 54 -16.57 -23.20 -4.16
CA SER A 54 -16.94 -22.07 -3.29
C SER A 54 -16.55 -22.25 -1.83
N THR A 55 -15.88 -23.35 -1.46
CA THR A 55 -15.59 -23.74 -0.07
C THR A 55 -14.59 -22.81 0.63
N GLN A 56 -13.88 -21.97 -0.14
CA GLN A 56 -12.80 -21.10 0.35
C GLN A 56 -13.11 -19.60 0.28
N CYS A 57 -14.36 -19.19 0.04
CA CYS A 57 -14.74 -17.79 -0.14
C CYS A 57 -14.30 -16.85 1.00
N SER A 58 -14.37 -17.31 2.25
CA SER A 58 -13.94 -16.50 3.42
C SER A 58 -12.42 -16.24 3.40
N GLN A 59 -11.62 -17.27 3.08
CA GLN A 59 -10.17 -17.14 3.00
C GLN A 59 -9.76 -16.26 1.81
N LEU A 60 -10.41 -16.43 0.66
CA LEU A 60 -10.21 -15.60 -0.53
C LEU A 60 -10.53 -14.14 -0.26
N TYR A 61 -11.61 -13.87 0.47
CA TYR A 61 -11.95 -12.51 0.88
C TYR A 61 -10.85 -11.86 1.74
N GLN A 62 -10.30 -12.58 2.72
CA GLN A 62 -9.18 -12.07 3.53
C GLN A 62 -7.94 -11.79 2.68
N GLN A 63 -7.62 -12.68 1.73
CA GLN A 63 -6.50 -12.50 0.81
C GLN A 63 -6.71 -11.28 -0.12
N LEU A 64 -7.92 -11.12 -0.66
CA LEU A 64 -8.31 -9.96 -1.46
C LEU A 64 -8.19 -8.66 -0.68
N LEU A 65 -8.68 -8.65 0.57
CA LEU A 65 -8.62 -7.48 1.43
C LEU A 65 -7.16 -7.09 1.72
N GLU A 66 -6.32 -8.05 2.08
CA GLU A 66 -4.90 -7.81 2.30
C GLU A 66 -4.20 -7.30 1.03
N ALA A 67 -4.46 -7.93 -0.12
CA ALA A 67 -3.91 -7.51 -1.40
C ALA A 67 -4.38 -6.10 -1.81
N SER A 68 -5.60 -5.70 -1.44
CA SER A 68 -6.14 -4.37 -1.74
C SER A 68 -5.32 -3.23 -1.12
N TYR A 69 -4.62 -3.48 0.00
CA TYR A 69 -3.80 -2.45 0.64
C TYR A 69 -2.58 -2.05 -0.19
N HIS A 70 -2.15 -2.89 -1.14
CA HIS A 70 -1.08 -2.56 -2.08
C HIS A 70 -1.44 -1.43 -3.06
N ARG A 71 -2.70 -0.98 -3.09
CA ARG A 71 -3.09 0.27 -3.77
C ARG A 71 -2.28 1.47 -3.27
N LEU A 72 -1.80 1.45 -2.03
CA LEU A 72 -0.92 2.49 -1.49
C LEU A 72 0.35 2.66 -2.33
N CYS A 73 0.92 1.53 -2.79
CA CYS A 73 2.14 1.52 -3.60
C CYS A 73 1.87 1.60 -5.10
N ARG A 74 0.77 0.99 -5.58
CA ARG A 74 0.42 0.97 -7.02
C ARG A 74 -0.35 2.21 -7.50
N GLY A 75 -0.82 3.05 -6.58
CA GLY A 75 -1.59 4.25 -6.89
C GLY A 75 -3.08 3.99 -7.13
N HIS A 76 -3.76 5.04 -7.61
CA HIS A 76 -5.21 5.07 -7.73
C HIS A 76 -5.66 4.44 -9.04
N GLY A 77 -6.79 3.73 -9.03
CA GLY A 77 -7.33 3.11 -10.25
C GLY A 77 -6.59 1.85 -10.69
N CYS A 78 -5.72 1.31 -9.85
CA CYS A 78 -4.96 0.11 -10.19
C CYS A 78 -5.85 -1.15 -10.19
N ILE A 79 -5.47 -2.11 -11.03
CA ILE A 79 -5.96 -3.48 -11.00
C ILE A 79 -4.89 -4.33 -10.30
N ILE A 80 -5.27 -5.07 -9.27
CA ILE A 80 -4.38 -5.89 -8.44
C ILE A 80 -4.83 -7.35 -8.49
N TRP A 81 -3.95 -8.24 -8.94
CA TRP A 81 -4.16 -9.68 -8.83
C TRP A 81 -3.65 -10.16 -7.47
N SER A 82 -4.49 -10.79 -6.66
CA SER A 82 -4.08 -11.21 -5.31
C SER A 82 -2.97 -12.27 -5.34
N GLU A 83 -2.91 -13.08 -6.39
CA GLU A 83 -1.84 -14.05 -6.62
C GLU A 83 -0.45 -13.42 -6.68
N GLU A 84 -0.32 -12.25 -7.35
CA GLU A 84 0.94 -11.51 -7.44
C GLU A 84 1.41 -11.04 -6.05
N ILE A 85 0.47 -10.71 -5.18
CA ILE A 85 0.75 -10.20 -3.83
C ILE A 85 1.14 -11.33 -2.88
N ILE A 86 0.53 -12.52 -3.03
CA ILE A 86 0.89 -13.69 -2.22
C ILE A 86 2.38 -14.02 -2.36
N ALA A 87 2.96 -13.83 -3.54
CA ALA A 87 4.38 -14.02 -3.79
C ALA A 87 5.30 -13.12 -2.95
N TYR A 88 4.79 -12.00 -2.40
CA TYR A 88 5.59 -11.11 -1.55
C TYR A 88 5.76 -11.63 -0.12
N ARG A 89 4.90 -12.54 0.35
CA ARG A 89 4.92 -13.08 1.73
C ARG A 89 6.20 -13.82 2.09
N THR A 90 6.95 -14.30 1.11
CA THR A 90 8.18 -15.07 1.34
C THR A 90 9.44 -14.21 1.48
N LYS A 91 9.34 -12.89 1.26
CA LYS A 91 10.49 -12.00 1.31
C LYS A 91 10.75 -11.50 2.73
N GLU A 92 11.98 -11.71 3.19
CA GLU A 92 12.48 -11.10 4.43
C GLU A 92 12.86 -9.63 4.16
N TYR A 93 12.26 -8.72 4.91
CA TYR A 93 12.59 -7.29 4.84
C TYR A 93 13.64 -6.94 5.89
N LYS A 94 14.67 -6.20 5.47
CA LYS A 94 15.67 -5.61 6.36
C LYS A 94 15.52 -4.09 6.32
N PHE A 95 15.19 -3.50 7.46
CA PHE A 95 15.01 -2.06 7.56
C PHE A 95 16.34 -1.32 7.29
N PRO A 96 16.36 -0.27 6.45
CA PRO A 96 17.58 0.39 6.02
C PRO A 96 18.07 1.40 7.06
N SER A 97 18.66 0.92 8.16
CA SER A 97 19.12 1.77 9.28
C SER A 97 20.10 2.87 8.87
N GLN A 98 20.87 2.67 7.80
CA GLN A 98 21.77 3.71 7.28
C GLN A 98 21.00 4.89 6.69
N LYS A 99 19.94 4.63 5.92
CA LYS A 99 19.07 5.70 5.37
C LYS A 99 18.32 6.41 6.48
N GLU A 100 17.87 5.67 7.49
CA GLU A 100 17.25 6.31 8.67
C GLU A 100 18.21 7.27 9.37
N LYS A 101 19.48 6.90 9.55
CA LYS A 101 20.45 7.80 10.17
C LYS A 101 20.62 9.07 9.33
N GLN A 102 20.69 8.95 8.01
CA GLN A 102 20.77 10.11 7.10
C GLN A 102 19.52 11.00 7.21
N LEU A 103 18.33 10.39 7.31
CA LEU A 103 17.08 11.13 7.55
C LEU A 103 17.16 11.95 8.84
N VAL A 104 17.63 11.36 9.94
CA VAL A 104 17.79 12.07 11.22
C VAL A 104 18.75 13.25 11.09
N ASP A 105 19.89 13.07 10.42
CA ASP A 105 20.88 14.12 10.22
C ASP A 105 20.31 15.29 9.38
N CYS A 106 19.53 14.99 8.33
CA CYS A 106 18.86 16.02 7.51
C CYS A 106 17.80 16.78 8.32
N LEU A 107 16.97 16.09 9.10
CA LEU A 107 15.96 16.71 9.96
C LEU A 107 16.60 17.63 11.01
N MET A 108 17.71 17.23 11.61
CA MET A 108 18.43 18.01 12.63
C MET A 108 19.10 19.27 12.05
N THR A 109 19.46 19.24 10.76
CA THR A 109 20.05 20.39 10.06
C THR A 109 19.01 21.28 9.38
N GLY A 110 17.74 20.85 9.36
CA GLY A 110 16.63 21.59 8.74
C GLY A 110 16.53 21.39 7.22
N ASP A 111 17.25 20.43 6.65
CA ASP A 111 17.15 20.10 5.22
C ASP A 111 15.92 19.23 4.96
N SER A 112 14.76 19.89 4.80
CA SER A 112 13.47 19.23 4.63
C SER A 112 13.32 18.51 3.30
N GLU A 113 13.94 19.01 2.23
CA GLU A 113 13.83 18.41 0.90
C GLU A 113 14.56 17.07 0.83
N GLU A 114 15.79 17.00 1.35
CA GLU A 114 16.54 15.75 1.41
C GLU A 114 15.92 14.76 2.41
N ALA A 115 15.42 15.25 3.55
CA ALA A 115 14.70 14.42 4.51
C ALA A 115 13.46 13.77 3.89
N GLU A 116 12.65 14.53 3.13
CA GLU A 116 11.48 13.98 2.42
C GLU A 116 11.90 12.93 1.38
N SER A 117 12.96 13.21 0.62
CA SER A 117 13.52 12.29 -0.38
C SER A 117 13.90 10.94 0.25
N ILE A 118 14.70 10.97 1.32
CA ILE A 118 15.14 9.76 2.03
C ILE A 118 13.94 9.01 2.64
N TYR A 119 12.99 9.73 3.23
CA TYR A 119 11.76 9.12 3.78
C TYR A 119 11.01 8.34 2.70
N LEU A 120 10.76 8.97 1.54
CA LEU A 120 10.05 8.35 0.44
C LEU A 120 10.81 7.15 -0.12
N ASP A 121 12.14 7.21 -0.16
CA ASP A 121 12.99 6.11 -0.59
C ASP A 121 12.84 4.88 0.31
N ILE A 122 12.88 5.06 1.65
CA ILE A 122 12.68 3.96 2.60
C ILE A 122 11.29 3.33 2.40
N VAL A 123 10.24 4.15 2.24
CA VAL A 123 8.88 3.65 2.00
C VAL A 123 8.78 2.91 0.67
N ARG A 124 9.37 3.43 -0.42
CA ARG A 124 9.34 2.82 -1.75
C ARG A 124 10.04 1.46 -1.79
N GLU A 125 11.10 1.26 -1.02
CA GLU A 125 11.78 -0.05 -0.90
C GLU A 125 10.84 -1.14 -0.37
N THR A 126 9.78 -0.77 0.37
CA THR A 126 8.79 -1.72 0.90
C THR A 126 7.71 -2.12 -0.11
N ALA A 127 7.66 -1.52 -1.31
CA ALA A 127 6.56 -1.69 -2.27
C ALA A 127 6.34 -3.14 -2.74
N LEU A 128 7.37 -3.98 -2.70
CA LEU A 128 7.35 -5.38 -3.12
C LEU A 128 7.37 -6.36 -1.92
N TYR A 129 6.98 -5.88 -0.74
CA TYR A 129 6.85 -6.64 0.51
C TYR A 129 5.41 -6.62 1.00
N PRO A 130 5.00 -7.55 1.89
CA PRO A 130 3.66 -7.55 2.45
C PRO A 130 3.27 -6.20 3.05
N TYR A 131 2.00 -5.83 2.97
CA TYR A 131 1.53 -4.54 3.49
C TYR A 131 1.88 -4.31 4.97
N THR A 132 1.99 -5.37 5.78
CA THR A 132 2.44 -5.29 7.17
C THR A 132 3.83 -4.69 7.30
N VAL A 133 4.74 -4.96 6.35
CA VAL A 133 6.09 -4.38 6.29
C VAL A 133 6.02 -2.89 5.98
N VAL A 134 5.21 -2.50 4.99
CA VAL A 134 4.97 -1.09 4.63
C VAL A 134 4.46 -0.32 5.85
N HIS A 135 3.46 -0.88 6.53
CA HIS A 135 2.86 -0.29 7.72
C HIS A 135 3.87 -0.15 8.87
N LEU A 136 4.68 -1.18 9.12
CA LEU A 136 5.72 -1.15 10.14
C LEU A 136 6.78 -0.08 9.84
N ALA A 137 7.25 -0.01 8.60
CA ALA A 137 8.26 0.98 8.18
C ALA A 137 7.73 2.41 8.36
N ILE A 138 6.51 2.71 7.90
CA ILE A 138 5.87 4.02 8.08
C ILE A 138 5.69 4.34 9.57
N SER A 139 5.26 3.38 10.38
CA SER A 139 5.08 3.57 11.82
C SER A 139 6.40 3.88 12.51
N HIS A 140 7.47 3.16 12.15
CA HIS A 140 8.81 3.40 12.65
C HIS A 140 9.31 4.80 12.28
N LEU A 141 9.24 5.16 10.99
CA LEU A 141 9.65 6.49 10.52
C LEU A 141 8.85 7.62 11.18
N THR A 142 7.55 7.40 11.44
CA THR A 142 6.71 8.37 12.16
C THR A 142 7.24 8.61 13.58
N LEU A 143 7.63 7.55 14.30
CA LEU A 143 8.26 7.68 15.62
C LEU A 143 9.61 8.40 15.53
N THR A 144 10.44 8.05 14.55
CA THR A 144 11.75 8.69 14.32
C THR A 144 11.60 10.18 14.08
N VAL A 145 10.71 10.61 13.17
CA VAL A 145 10.44 12.03 12.89
C VAL A 145 9.94 12.74 14.15
N ASN A 146 8.98 12.15 14.88
CA ASN A 146 8.46 12.75 16.11
C ASN A 146 9.55 12.95 17.17
N ASN A 147 10.41 11.95 17.38
CA ASN A 147 11.51 12.02 18.35
C ASN A 147 12.53 13.12 17.99
N VAL A 148 12.79 13.32 16.70
CA VAL A 148 13.67 14.41 16.23
C VAL A 148 13.01 15.77 16.49
N LEU A 149 11.73 15.92 16.16
CA LEU A 149 10.98 17.16 16.41
C LEU A 149 10.92 17.53 17.91
N THR A 150 10.71 16.55 18.80
CA THR A 150 10.75 16.80 20.25
C THR A 150 12.14 17.25 20.69
N THR A 151 13.19 16.61 20.18
CA THR A 151 14.58 16.97 20.49
C THR A 151 14.94 18.40 20.04
N ILE A 152 14.46 18.82 18.87
CA ILE A 152 14.66 20.18 18.36
C ILE A 152 13.91 21.20 19.24
N ASN A 153 12.64 20.95 19.54
CA ASN A 153 11.82 21.83 20.38
C ASN A 153 12.37 22.00 21.80
N GLU A 154 12.88 20.92 22.40
CA GLU A 154 13.53 20.98 23.72
C GLU A 154 14.78 21.86 23.68
N LYS A 155 15.64 21.71 22.67
CA LYS A 155 16.85 22.53 22.50
C LYS A 155 16.53 24.01 22.32
N THR A 156 15.60 24.34 21.43
CA THR A 156 15.18 25.73 21.20
C THR A 156 14.59 26.37 22.46
N SER A 157 13.83 25.61 23.25
CA SER A 157 13.26 26.10 24.52
C SER A 157 14.34 26.40 25.56
N ILE A 158 15.42 25.62 25.60
CA ILE A 158 16.55 25.84 26.53
C ILE A 158 17.37 27.07 26.11
N GLU A 159 17.62 27.26 24.81
CA GLU A 159 18.36 28.43 24.29
C GLU A 159 17.60 29.75 24.55
N ALA A 160 16.27 29.74 24.46
CA ALA A 160 15.44 30.92 24.73
C ALA A 160 15.38 31.35 26.21
N ILE A 161 15.75 30.47 27.15
CA ILE A 161 15.80 30.77 28.60
C ILE A 161 17.19 31.32 29.00
N GLN A 162 18.21 31.15 28.16
CA GLN A 162 19.59 31.53 28.45
C GLN A 162 20.06 32.82 27.75
N GLY A 163 19.27 33.39 26.85
CA GLY A 163 19.54 34.68 26.18
C GLY A 163 18.73 35.84 26.76
#